data_AF-A0A7L4D8P7-F1
#
_entry.id   AF-A0A7L4D8P7-F1
#
_cell.length_a   1.000
_cell.length_b   1.000
_cell.length_c   1.000
_cell.angle_alpha   90.00
_cell.angle_beta   90.00
_cell.angle_gamma   90.00
#
_symmetry.space_group_name_H-M   'P 1'
#
loop_
_entity.id
_entity.type
_entity.pdbx_description
1 polymer ?
#
loop_
_entity_poly.entity_id
_entity_poly.type
_entity_poly.pdbx_seq_one_letter_code
_entity_poly.pdbx_strand_id
1 'polypeptide(L)'
;APHPRLAAYKARGGPGQAERRQHLLRLQKERRLDYVNHARRLAEDDWAGVESEEKQGEDGGEEEMDVDPGKKLPKRYANQLMLSEWLVDVPLDLEQEWVVVVCPVGKRALVVASRGTTAAYTKSGFCVNRFPSLLPGGNRHNSMNEKVYCILDCIYNEVKQTYYILDVMCWRGHPVYDCQTDFRFFWLFSKIQEEEGLGEKSRINPFKFVGLQNFPCSSDSLCKVLAMDFPFEVDGLLFYHKQTHYTPGSTPLVGWLRPYMVPEILGLAVPPTALTAKPDYAGRQLQQIIESKRSKKLAAEKGHPSCVAAERNGHYELEHLSTPRPANSPEGQDEAVSQMEN
;
A
#
# COMPACT_ATOMS: atom_id res chain seq x y z
N ALA A 1 9.64 8.44 -0.70
CA ALA A 1 9.97 9.88 -0.53
C ALA A 1 9.16 10.47 0.64
N PRO A 2 9.69 11.46 1.38
CA PRO A 2 8.94 12.16 2.43
C PRO A 2 7.78 12.97 1.83
N HIS A 3 6.79 13.32 2.67
CA HIS A 3 5.64 14.12 2.26
C HIS A 3 6.09 15.41 1.52
N PRO A 4 5.46 15.83 0.41
CA PRO A 4 5.92 16.99 -0.37
C PRO A 4 6.05 18.31 0.41
N ARG A 5 5.20 18.55 1.43
CA ARG A 5 5.35 19.70 2.36
C ARG A 5 6.60 19.61 3.24
N LEU A 6 7.08 18.39 3.49
CA LEU A 6 8.33 18.07 4.19
C LEU A 6 9.46 17.74 3.20
N ALA A 7 9.33 18.09 1.92
CA ALA A 7 10.42 17.95 0.97
C ALA A 7 11.23 19.25 0.93
N ALA A 8 12.57 19.11 0.85
CA ALA A 8 13.46 20.25 0.65
C ALA A 8 13.20 20.95 -0.71
N TYR A 9 12.70 20.21 -1.70
CA TYR A 9 12.45 20.66 -3.06
C TYR A 9 11.00 20.40 -3.47
N LYS A 10 10.38 21.37 -4.17
CA LYS A 10 9.11 21.15 -4.84
C LYS A 10 9.36 20.27 -6.07
N ALA A 11 8.60 19.19 -6.23
CA ALA A 11 8.61 18.42 -7.47
C ALA A 11 8.13 19.31 -8.64
N ARG A 12 8.61 19.06 -9.86
CA ARG A 12 8.20 19.82 -11.06
C ARG A 12 6.68 19.76 -11.22
N GLY A 13 6.11 20.90 -11.63
CA GLY A 13 4.67 21.15 -11.67
C GLY A 13 3.94 20.27 -12.68
N GLY A 14 3.05 19.43 -12.16
CA GLY A 14 1.97 18.80 -12.92
C GLY A 14 0.60 19.32 -12.43
N PRO A 15 -0.50 18.87 -13.05
CA PRO A 15 -1.84 19.24 -12.61
C PRO A 15 -2.07 18.82 -11.15
N GLY A 16 -2.78 19.68 -10.40
CA GLY A 16 -3.09 19.47 -8.99
C GLY A 16 -3.85 18.16 -8.75
N GLN A 17 -3.82 17.63 -7.52
CA GLN A 17 -4.47 16.34 -7.24
C GLN A 17 -5.98 16.42 -7.52
N ALA A 18 -6.62 17.56 -7.27
CA ALA A 18 -8.05 17.77 -7.52
C ALA A 18 -8.45 17.55 -8.99
N GLU A 19 -7.73 18.16 -9.93
CA GLU A 19 -8.03 18.04 -11.37
C GLU A 19 -7.81 16.60 -11.86
N ARG A 20 -6.71 15.97 -11.41
CA ARG A 20 -6.42 14.56 -11.74
C ARG A 20 -7.47 13.60 -11.18
N ARG A 21 -7.98 13.83 -9.96
CA ARG A 21 -9.08 13.04 -9.38
C ARG A 21 -10.34 13.12 -10.24
N GLN A 22 -10.77 14.34 -10.60
CA GLN A 22 -11.96 14.54 -11.44
C GLN A 22 -11.81 13.90 -12.83
N HIS A 23 -10.61 13.98 -13.41
CA HIS A 23 -10.32 13.32 -14.69
C HIS A 23 -10.42 11.79 -14.59
N LEU A 24 -9.78 11.18 -13.57
CA LEU A 24 -9.81 9.73 -13.37
C LEU A 24 -11.21 9.19 -13.07
N LEU A 25 -12.01 9.92 -12.27
CA LEU A 25 -13.40 9.55 -11.98
C LEU A 25 -14.31 9.61 -13.21
N ARG A 26 -13.99 10.45 -14.20
CA ARG A 26 -14.68 10.43 -15.50
C ARG A 26 -14.20 9.26 -16.35
N LEU A 27 -12.89 9.08 -16.46
CA LEU A 27 -12.30 8.01 -17.27
C LEU A 27 -12.75 6.62 -16.84
N GLN A 28 -12.87 6.35 -15.54
CA GLN A 28 -13.31 5.04 -15.03
C GLN A 28 -14.76 4.69 -15.42
N LYS A 29 -15.61 5.69 -15.75
CA LYS A 29 -16.98 5.46 -16.21
C LYS A 29 -17.04 5.05 -17.68
N GLU A 30 -16.04 5.47 -18.46
CA GLU A 30 -15.95 5.20 -19.90
C GLU A 30 -15.15 3.91 -20.18
N ARG A 31 -14.18 3.60 -19.33
CA ARG A 31 -13.26 2.48 -19.52
C ARG A 31 -13.94 1.15 -19.21
N ARG A 32 -13.97 0.25 -20.20
CA ARG A 32 -14.35 -1.16 -20.03
C ARG A 32 -13.10 -2.01 -20.21
N LEU A 33 -12.46 -2.38 -19.11
CA LEU A 33 -11.33 -3.30 -19.13
C LEU A 33 -11.80 -4.72 -18.88
N ASP A 34 -11.11 -5.68 -19.47
CA ASP A 34 -11.40 -7.10 -19.27
C ASP A 34 -10.76 -7.61 -17.98
N TYR A 35 -11.28 -7.15 -16.85
CA TYR A 35 -10.82 -7.56 -15.52
C TYR A 35 -11.15 -9.02 -15.20
N VAL A 36 -12.09 -9.62 -15.91
CA VAL A 36 -12.39 -11.06 -15.80
C VAL A 36 -11.20 -11.87 -16.29
N ASN A 37 -10.71 -11.59 -17.49
CA ASN A 37 -9.51 -12.25 -17.98
C ASN A 37 -8.28 -11.88 -17.16
N HIS A 38 -8.13 -10.61 -16.74
CA HIS A 38 -7.01 -10.21 -15.86
C HIS A 38 -6.96 -11.02 -14.56
N ALA A 39 -8.10 -11.17 -13.88
CA ALA A 39 -8.18 -11.93 -12.64
C ALA A 39 -7.90 -13.42 -12.86
N ARG A 40 -8.39 -14.01 -13.96
CA ARG A 40 -8.10 -15.40 -14.33
C ARG A 40 -6.60 -15.60 -14.57
N ARG A 41 -5.94 -14.71 -15.30
CA ARG A 41 -4.49 -14.78 -15.58
C ARG A 41 -3.67 -14.80 -14.28
N LEU A 42 -4.01 -13.92 -13.33
CA LEU A 42 -3.37 -13.90 -12.01
C LEU A 42 -3.59 -15.21 -11.23
N ALA A 43 -4.77 -15.81 -11.31
CA ALA A 43 -5.12 -17.03 -10.59
C ALA A 43 -4.51 -18.29 -11.20
N GLU A 44 -4.41 -18.36 -12.53
CA GLU A 44 -3.98 -19.56 -13.26
C GLU A 44 -2.49 -19.54 -13.65
N ASP A 45 -1.83 -18.38 -13.48
CA ASP A 45 -0.48 -18.08 -13.98
C ASP A 45 -0.36 -18.28 -15.51
N ASP A 46 -1.45 -18.00 -16.21
CA ASP A 46 -1.56 -18.11 -17.67
C ASP A 46 -1.39 -16.72 -18.31
N TRP A 47 -0.22 -16.49 -18.92
CA TRP A 47 0.14 -15.21 -19.54
C TRP A 47 0.31 -15.31 -21.06
N ALA A 48 -0.17 -16.40 -21.66
CA ALA A 48 -0.07 -16.61 -23.10
C ALA A 48 -0.76 -15.45 -23.86
N GLY A 49 -0.01 -14.78 -24.75
CA GLY A 49 -0.48 -13.68 -25.58
C GLY A 49 -0.18 -12.26 -25.09
N VAL A 50 0.20 -12.05 -23.82
CA VAL A 50 0.51 -10.70 -23.27
C VAL A 50 1.95 -10.30 -23.55
N GLU A 51 2.88 -11.26 -23.58
CA GLU A 51 4.29 -11.03 -23.90
C GLU A 51 4.51 -10.49 -25.34
N SER A 52 3.51 -10.65 -26.21
CA SER A 52 3.51 -10.13 -27.58
C SER A 52 3.11 -8.64 -27.68
N GLU A 53 2.41 -8.12 -26.67
CA GLU A 53 1.97 -6.71 -26.62
C GLU A 53 3.02 -5.83 -25.95
N GLU A 54 3.69 -6.31 -24.88
CA GLU A 54 4.77 -5.55 -24.23
C GLU A 54 5.98 -5.33 -25.16
N LYS A 55 6.28 -6.30 -26.04
CA LYS A 55 7.36 -6.18 -27.04
C LYS A 55 7.08 -5.20 -28.18
N GLN A 56 5.83 -4.80 -28.39
CA GLN A 56 5.48 -3.81 -29.43
C GLN A 56 5.57 -2.36 -28.94
N GLY A 57 5.77 -2.14 -27.63
CA GLY A 57 5.89 -0.80 -27.03
C GLY A 57 7.32 -0.35 -26.72
N GLU A 58 8.32 -1.21 -26.88
CA GLU A 58 9.74 -0.93 -26.57
C GLU A 58 10.66 -0.98 -27.81
N ASP A 59 10.16 -0.65 -29.01
CA ASP A 59 11.03 -0.41 -30.17
C ASP A 59 11.26 1.09 -30.36
N GLY A 60 12.19 1.60 -29.56
CA GLY A 60 12.50 3.02 -29.47
C GLY A 60 13.88 3.31 -28.91
N GLY A 61 14.90 2.62 -29.45
CA GLY A 61 16.30 3.02 -29.44
C GLY A 61 17.07 2.88 -28.12
N GLU A 62 18.00 1.93 -28.09
CA GLU A 62 19.43 2.14 -27.83
C GLU A 62 20.13 0.78 -27.73
N GLU A 63 20.98 0.49 -28.72
CA GLU A 63 21.93 -0.62 -28.68
C GLU A 63 22.99 -0.32 -27.62
N GLU A 64 23.03 -1.06 -26.50
CA GLU A 64 24.26 -1.20 -25.73
C GLU A 64 24.33 -2.48 -24.87
N MET A 65 25.25 -3.34 -25.31
CA MET A 65 26.13 -4.29 -24.60
C MET A 65 25.55 -5.42 -23.72
N ASP A 66 25.98 -6.63 -24.10
CA ASP A 66 25.89 -7.90 -23.39
C ASP A 66 26.36 -7.81 -21.92
N VAL A 67 25.40 -7.90 -21.01
CA VAL A 67 25.64 -8.29 -19.63
C VAL A 67 24.67 -9.44 -19.32
N ASP A 68 25.26 -10.59 -18.97
CA ASP A 68 24.65 -11.85 -18.54
C ASP A 68 23.17 -11.72 -18.11
N PRO A 69 22.20 -12.39 -18.78
CA PRO A 69 20.80 -12.26 -18.47
C PRO A 69 20.50 -13.05 -17.20
N GLY A 70 20.89 -12.50 -16.04
CA GLY A 70 20.31 -12.87 -14.76
C GLY A 70 18.80 -12.79 -14.92
N LYS A 71 18.15 -13.97 -14.94
CA LYS A 71 16.73 -14.19 -15.27
C LYS A 71 15.88 -13.07 -14.67
N LYS A 72 15.49 -12.07 -15.47
CA LYS A 72 14.51 -11.07 -15.07
C LYS A 72 13.22 -11.85 -14.82
N LEU A 73 12.88 -12.05 -13.55
CA LEU A 73 11.62 -12.67 -13.16
C LEU A 73 10.50 -11.89 -13.87
N PRO A 74 9.56 -12.57 -14.54
CA PRO A 74 8.51 -11.87 -15.27
C PRO A 74 7.77 -10.89 -14.35
N LYS A 75 7.55 -9.65 -14.80
CA LYS A 75 6.79 -8.60 -14.08
C LYS A 75 5.30 -8.94 -13.90
N ARG A 76 4.90 -10.20 -14.11
CA ARG A 76 3.54 -10.74 -14.15
C ARG A 76 2.72 -10.38 -12.90
N TYR A 77 3.31 -10.54 -11.72
CA TYR A 77 2.68 -10.22 -10.43
C TYR A 77 3.09 -8.85 -9.87
N ALA A 78 3.93 -8.10 -10.59
CA ALA A 78 4.37 -6.78 -10.16
C ALA A 78 3.28 -5.72 -10.41
N ASN A 79 3.28 -4.66 -9.61
CA ASN A 79 2.42 -3.48 -9.80
C ASN A 79 0.91 -3.75 -9.86
N GLN A 80 0.44 -4.85 -9.29
CA GLN A 80 -1.00 -5.21 -9.24
C GLN A 80 -1.78 -4.46 -8.14
N LEU A 81 -1.07 -3.76 -7.26
CA LEU A 81 -1.68 -3.07 -6.11
C LEU A 81 -2.01 -1.62 -6.44
N MET A 82 -3.15 -1.14 -5.93
CA MET A 82 -3.51 0.28 -6.00
C MET A 82 -2.73 1.03 -4.92
N LEU A 83 -1.92 2.01 -5.34
CA LEU A 83 -1.01 2.75 -4.48
C LEU A 83 -1.53 4.17 -4.28
N SER A 84 -1.51 4.62 -3.03
CA SER A 84 -1.89 5.98 -2.65
C SER A 84 -0.78 6.98 -2.94
N GLU A 85 -1.19 8.21 -3.25
CA GLU A 85 -0.31 9.38 -3.15
C GLU A 85 -0.36 9.97 -1.75
N TRP A 86 0.62 10.81 -1.40
CA TRP A 86 0.49 11.66 -0.21
C TRP A 86 -0.74 12.58 -0.35
N LEU A 87 -1.55 12.71 0.71
CA LEU A 87 -2.67 13.64 0.70
C LEU A 87 -2.18 15.08 0.89
N VAL A 88 -1.97 15.79 -0.21
CA VAL A 88 -1.47 17.19 -0.19
C VAL A 88 -2.62 18.17 -0.37
N ASP A 89 -3.45 17.94 -1.38
CA ASP A 89 -4.64 18.75 -1.66
C ASP A 89 -5.84 18.06 -1.03
N VAL A 90 -6.34 18.64 0.06
CA VAL A 90 -7.50 18.11 0.79
C VAL A 90 -8.76 18.33 -0.05
N PRO A 91 -9.52 17.26 -0.38
CA PRO A 91 -10.81 17.38 -1.06
C PRO A 91 -11.80 18.24 -0.25
N LEU A 92 -12.57 19.10 -0.92
CA LEU A 92 -13.61 19.89 -0.26
C LEU A 92 -14.78 19.02 0.22
N ASP A 93 -14.98 17.89 -0.46
CA ASP A 93 -16.00 16.87 -0.22
C ASP A 93 -15.47 15.69 0.61
N LEU A 94 -14.38 15.89 1.37
CA LEU A 94 -13.73 14.84 2.17
C LEU A 94 -14.72 14.15 3.11
N GLU A 95 -15.56 14.90 3.82
CA GLU A 95 -16.48 14.34 4.80
C GLU A 95 -17.60 13.49 4.15
N GLN A 96 -17.98 13.82 2.90
CA GLN A 96 -19.11 13.21 2.20
C GLN A 96 -18.67 12.05 1.29
N GLU A 97 -17.61 12.23 0.51
CA GLU A 97 -17.23 11.31 -0.57
C GLU A 97 -16.01 10.43 -0.25
N TRP A 98 -15.43 10.57 0.96
CA TRP A 98 -14.24 9.80 1.34
C TRP A 98 -14.46 8.96 2.59
N VAL A 99 -13.68 7.88 2.69
CA VAL A 99 -13.58 7.01 3.86
C VAL A 99 -12.12 6.84 4.26
N VAL A 100 -11.86 6.67 5.55
CA VAL A 100 -10.51 6.48 6.09
C VAL A 100 -10.32 5.06 6.59
N VAL A 101 -9.16 4.47 6.32
CA VAL A 101 -8.75 3.17 6.82
C VAL A 101 -7.46 3.30 7.62
N VAL A 102 -7.47 2.79 8.84
CA VAL A 102 -6.30 2.77 9.72
C VAL A 102 -5.43 1.57 9.37
N CYS A 103 -4.18 1.85 8.98
CA CYS A 103 -3.28 0.84 8.46
C CYS A 103 -2.25 0.40 9.52
N PRO A 104 -2.07 -0.92 9.74
CA PRO A 104 -1.02 -1.43 10.60
C PRO A 104 0.37 -1.23 9.99
N VAL A 105 1.39 -1.19 10.86
CA VAL A 105 2.78 -1.40 10.44
C VAL A 105 2.91 -2.82 9.88
N GLY A 106 3.45 -2.94 8.68
CA GLY A 106 3.60 -4.21 8.00
C GLY A 106 4.01 -4.10 6.55
N LYS A 107 4.10 -5.25 5.89
CA LYS A 107 4.50 -5.37 4.48
C LYS A 107 3.27 -5.49 3.60
N ARG A 108 3.13 -4.59 2.64
CA ARG A 108 2.05 -4.67 1.65
C ARG A 108 2.24 -5.90 0.76
N ALA A 109 1.18 -6.68 0.58
CA ALA A 109 1.22 -7.92 -0.18
C ALA A 109 -0.04 -8.11 -1.04
N LEU A 110 0.16 -8.47 -2.30
CA LEU A 110 -0.87 -9.07 -3.14
C LEU A 110 -1.05 -10.52 -2.70
N VAL A 111 -2.26 -10.91 -2.32
CA VAL A 111 -2.57 -12.29 -1.94
C VAL A 111 -3.43 -12.93 -3.01
N VAL A 112 -2.98 -14.06 -3.55
CA VAL A 112 -3.69 -14.85 -4.56
C VAL A 112 -3.93 -16.25 -3.98
N ALA A 113 -5.19 -16.59 -3.73
CA ALA A 113 -5.63 -17.93 -3.35
C ALA A 113 -6.22 -18.63 -4.57
N SER A 114 -5.60 -19.72 -5.01
CA SER A 114 -6.00 -20.44 -6.21
C SER A 114 -5.46 -21.88 -6.18
N ARG A 115 -6.17 -22.82 -6.81
CA ARG A 115 -5.76 -24.22 -7.00
C ARG A 115 -5.28 -24.92 -5.71
N GLY A 116 -5.91 -24.60 -4.58
CA GLY A 116 -5.68 -25.23 -3.29
C GLY A 116 -4.48 -24.70 -2.51
N THR A 117 -3.91 -23.56 -2.91
CA THR A 117 -2.85 -22.87 -2.17
C THR A 117 -3.05 -21.35 -2.21
N THR A 118 -2.46 -20.65 -1.26
CA THR A 118 -2.39 -19.18 -1.24
C THR A 118 -0.95 -18.73 -1.38
N ALA A 119 -0.72 -17.74 -2.24
CA ALA A 119 0.57 -17.12 -2.47
C ALA A 119 0.51 -15.62 -2.15
N ALA A 120 1.55 -15.10 -1.49
CA ALA A 120 1.70 -13.68 -1.20
C ALA A 120 2.86 -13.10 -2.01
N TYR A 121 2.61 -11.98 -2.69
CA TYR A 121 3.57 -11.30 -3.57
C TYR A 121 3.83 -9.87 -3.09
N THR A 122 5.07 -9.40 -3.22
CA THR A 122 5.43 -8.00 -2.99
C THR A 122 4.88 -7.09 -4.10
N LYS A 123 5.03 -5.77 -3.93
CA LYS A 123 4.74 -4.78 -4.99
C LYS A 123 5.57 -5.02 -6.26
N SER A 124 6.82 -5.47 -6.08
CA SER A 124 7.73 -5.85 -7.17
C SER A 124 7.39 -7.20 -7.82
N GLY A 125 6.36 -7.90 -7.32
CA GLY A 125 5.90 -9.18 -7.85
C GLY A 125 6.68 -10.39 -7.34
N PHE A 126 7.58 -10.21 -6.37
CA PHE A 126 8.32 -11.31 -5.77
C PHE A 126 7.41 -12.14 -4.85
N CYS A 127 7.39 -13.46 -5.04
CA CYS A 127 6.61 -14.36 -4.20
C CYS A 127 7.31 -14.55 -2.85
N VAL A 128 6.75 -13.95 -1.80
CA VAL A 128 7.32 -13.99 -0.44
C VAL A 128 7.02 -15.32 0.22
N ASN A 129 5.81 -15.83 0.06
CA ASN A 129 5.37 -17.04 0.76
C ASN A 129 4.27 -17.78 -0.01
N ARG A 130 4.22 -19.10 0.16
CA ARG A 130 3.14 -19.98 -0.30
C ARG A 130 2.67 -20.85 0.87
N PHE A 131 1.38 -20.81 1.16
CA PHE A 131 0.79 -21.46 2.33
C PHE A 131 -0.67 -21.85 2.07
N PRO A 132 -1.23 -22.84 2.78
CA PRO A 132 -2.67 -23.10 2.74
C PRO A 132 -3.42 -21.98 3.49
N SER A 133 -4.60 -21.59 3.02
CA SER A 133 -5.48 -20.70 3.78
C SER A 133 -6.95 -21.09 3.63
N LEU A 134 -7.78 -20.60 4.53
CA LEU A 134 -9.24 -20.75 4.44
C LEU A 134 -9.89 -19.82 3.41
N LEU A 135 -9.11 -19.01 2.68
CA LEU A 135 -9.65 -18.24 1.57
C LEU A 135 -10.21 -19.16 0.48
N PRO A 136 -11.24 -18.72 -0.26
CA PRO A 136 -11.73 -19.49 -1.40
C PRO A 136 -10.64 -19.79 -2.42
N GLY A 137 -10.43 -21.08 -2.74
CA GLY A 137 -9.35 -21.54 -3.60
C GLY A 137 -7.99 -21.73 -2.91
N GLY A 138 -7.86 -21.37 -1.62
CA GLY A 138 -6.61 -21.39 -0.86
C GLY A 138 -6.27 -22.72 -0.16
N ASN A 139 -7.18 -23.70 -0.20
CA ASN A 139 -7.00 -25.01 0.42
C ASN A 139 -7.56 -26.12 -0.49
N ARG A 140 -6.87 -27.26 -0.54
CA ARG A 140 -7.28 -28.47 -1.28
C ARG A 140 -8.67 -28.96 -0.90
N HIS A 141 -9.07 -28.81 0.36
CA HIS A 141 -10.42 -29.18 0.81
C HIS A 141 -11.53 -28.32 0.19
N ASN A 142 -11.22 -27.07 -0.19
CA ASN A 142 -12.16 -26.13 -0.80
C ASN A 142 -11.97 -26.02 -2.33
N SER A 143 -11.19 -26.93 -2.93
CA SER A 143 -10.74 -26.86 -4.33
C SER A 143 -11.51 -27.81 -5.27
N MET A 144 -12.75 -28.18 -4.95
CA MET A 144 -13.56 -29.04 -5.84
C MET A 144 -13.95 -28.36 -7.16
N ASN A 145 -13.87 -27.03 -7.25
CA ASN A 145 -14.07 -26.28 -8.50
C ASN A 145 -12.76 -25.61 -8.92
N GLU A 146 -12.25 -25.95 -10.11
CA GLU A 146 -11.01 -25.39 -10.67
C GLU A 146 -11.05 -23.86 -10.87
N LYS A 147 -12.25 -23.26 -10.91
CA LYS A 147 -12.46 -21.82 -11.17
C LYS A 147 -12.61 -20.96 -9.92
N VAL A 148 -12.48 -21.54 -8.72
CA VAL A 148 -12.60 -20.76 -7.47
C VAL A 148 -11.24 -20.20 -7.08
N TYR A 149 -11.10 -18.88 -7.19
CA TYR A 149 -9.92 -18.15 -6.74
C TYR A 149 -10.31 -16.84 -6.04
N CYS A 150 -9.39 -16.32 -5.24
CA CYS A 150 -9.54 -15.08 -4.50
C CYS A 150 -8.27 -14.23 -4.65
N ILE A 151 -8.44 -12.94 -4.88
CA ILE A 151 -7.37 -11.97 -5.02
C ILE A 151 -7.65 -10.81 -4.06
N LEU A 152 -6.74 -10.61 -3.13
CA LEU A 152 -6.86 -9.63 -2.05
C LEU A 152 -5.65 -8.70 -2.02
N ASP A 153 -5.89 -7.49 -1.52
CA ASP A 153 -4.84 -6.54 -1.17
C ASP A 153 -4.68 -6.49 0.35
N CYS A 154 -3.50 -6.87 0.84
CA CYS A 154 -3.28 -7.10 2.27
C CYS A 154 -2.05 -6.36 2.80
N ILE A 155 -2.03 -6.12 4.11
CA ILE A 155 -0.85 -5.71 4.87
C ILE A 155 -0.50 -6.83 5.83
N TYR A 156 0.64 -7.48 5.60
CA TYR A 156 1.15 -8.52 6.48
C TYR A 156 1.85 -7.90 7.69
N ASN A 157 1.31 -8.17 8.88
CA ASN A 157 1.95 -7.81 10.13
C ASN A 157 2.72 -9.02 10.68
N GLU A 158 4.05 -8.92 10.70
CA GLU A 158 4.95 -10.02 11.08
C GLU A 158 4.78 -10.43 12.56
N VAL A 159 4.64 -9.44 13.45
CA VAL A 159 4.51 -9.66 14.90
C VAL A 159 3.27 -10.48 15.23
N LYS A 160 2.13 -10.18 14.59
CA LYS A 160 0.87 -10.88 14.81
C LYS A 160 0.66 -12.09 13.91
N GLN A 161 1.51 -12.25 12.89
CA GLN A 161 1.35 -13.23 11.82
C GLN A 161 -0.07 -13.19 11.23
N THR A 162 -0.51 -11.97 10.90
CA THR A 162 -1.85 -11.68 10.40
C THR A 162 -1.75 -10.92 9.09
N TYR A 163 -2.46 -11.36 8.06
CA TYR A 163 -2.76 -10.58 6.88
C TYR A 163 -3.98 -9.72 7.15
N TYR A 164 -3.74 -8.43 7.31
CA TYR A 164 -4.81 -7.45 7.40
C TYR A 164 -5.31 -7.12 5.99
N ILE A 165 -6.53 -7.51 5.67
CA ILE A 165 -7.10 -7.29 4.35
C ILE A 165 -7.49 -5.81 4.25
N LEU A 166 -6.85 -5.09 3.33
CA LEU A 166 -7.22 -3.72 3.02
C LEU A 166 -8.28 -3.65 1.92
N ASP A 167 -8.19 -4.51 0.91
CA ASP A 167 -9.09 -4.46 -0.24
C ASP A 167 -9.30 -5.85 -0.88
N VAL A 168 -10.32 -5.94 -1.73
CA VAL A 168 -10.67 -7.12 -2.50
C VAL A 168 -10.76 -6.79 -3.98
N MET A 169 -10.09 -7.60 -4.79
CA MET A 169 -10.10 -7.47 -6.25
C MET A 169 -10.89 -8.60 -6.90
N CYS A 170 -10.88 -9.79 -6.30
CA CYS A 170 -11.67 -10.92 -6.74
C CYS A 170 -12.01 -11.83 -5.55
N TRP A 171 -13.24 -12.33 -5.51
CA TRP A 171 -13.65 -13.31 -4.49
C TRP A 171 -14.49 -14.42 -5.14
N ARG A 172 -14.11 -15.68 -4.91
CA ARG A 172 -14.75 -16.87 -5.51
C ARG A 172 -14.89 -16.78 -7.04
N GLY A 173 -13.89 -16.20 -7.72
CA GLY A 173 -13.88 -16.01 -9.17
C GLY A 173 -14.72 -14.83 -9.68
N HIS A 174 -15.34 -14.03 -8.80
CA HIS A 174 -16.03 -12.80 -9.17
C HIS A 174 -15.10 -11.60 -9.02
N PRO A 175 -14.56 -11.03 -10.12
CA PRO A 175 -13.76 -9.81 -10.08
C PRO A 175 -14.65 -8.61 -9.73
N VAL A 176 -14.13 -7.74 -8.86
CA VAL A 176 -14.81 -6.51 -8.40
C VAL A 176 -13.96 -5.27 -8.67
N TYR A 177 -13.02 -5.32 -9.62
CA TYR A 177 -12.17 -4.20 -10.02
C TYR A 177 -12.99 -2.97 -10.45
N ASP A 178 -14.06 -3.18 -11.20
CA ASP A 178 -14.98 -2.14 -11.69
C ASP A 178 -15.98 -1.66 -10.63
N CYS A 179 -15.91 -2.18 -9.41
CA CYS A 179 -16.79 -1.75 -8.33
C CYS A 179 -16.17 -0.60 -7.55
N GLN A 180 -17.05 0.30 -7.09
CA GLN A 180 -16.71 1.41 -6.20
C GLN A 180 -16.15 0.89 -4.87
N THR A 181 -15.36 1.72 -4.19
CA THR A 181 -14.66 1.36 -2.94
C THR A 181 -15.62 1.06 -1.80
N ASP A 182 -16.68 1.86 -1.67
CA ASP A 182 -17.71 1.65 -0.64
C ASP A 182 -18.38 0.28 -0.77
N PHE A 183 -18.74 -0.11 -2.00
CA PHE A 183 -19.25 -1.44 -2.30
C PHE A 183 -18.20 -2.52 -1.99
N ARG A 184 -16.95 -2.36 -2.46
CA ARG A 184 -15.88 -3.34 -2.22
C ARG A 184 -15.64 -3.57 -0.73
N PHE A 185 -15.59 -2.49 0.06
CA PHE A 185 -15.40 -2.58 1.50
C PHE A 185 -16.60 -3.23 2.20
N PHE A 186 -17.83 -2.79 1.89
CA PHE A 186 -19.04 -3.40 2.44
C PHE A 186 -19.12 -4.90 2.13
N TRP A 187 -18.89 -5.25 0.86
CA TRP A 187 -18.97 -6.62 0.39
C TRP A 187 -17.88 -7.49 1.00
N LEU A 188 -16.63 -6.99 1.07
CA LEU A 188 -15.53 -7.66 1.75
C LEU A 188 -15.87 -8.00 3.20
N PHE A 189 -16.43 -7.05 3.95
CA PHE A 189 -16.82 -7.29 5.33
C PHE A 189 -17.88 -8.38 5.47
N SER A 190 -18.90 -8.36 4.62
CA SER A 190 -19.91 -9.42 4.57
C SER A 190 -19.27 -10.79 4.25
N LYS A 191 -18.32 -10.84 3.31
CA LYS A 191 -17.68 -12.10 2.89
C LYS A 191 -16.69 -12.66 3.88
N ILE A 192 -15.96 -11.82 4.62
CA ILE A 192 -15.08 -12.28 5.70
C ILE A 192 -15.90 -12.91 6.83
N GLN A 193 -17.08 -12.36 7.15
CA GLN A 193 -17.95 -12.90 8.20
C GLN A 193 -18.57 -14.25 7.84
N GLU A 194 -18.73 -14.53 6.54
CA GLU A 194 -19.22 -15.83 6.04
C GLU A 194 -18.18 -16.95 6.17
N GLU A 195 -16.88 -16.63 6.23
CA GLU A 195 -15.79 -17.63 6.28
C GLU A 195 -15.38 -17.93 7.73
N GLU A 196 -15.89 -19.04 8.26
CA GLU A 196 -15.61 -19.49 9.62
C GLU A 196 -14.11 -19.81 9.83
N GLY A 197 -13.53 -19.31 10.91
CA GLY A 197 -12.13 -19.57 11.28
C GLY A 197 -11.08 -18.82 10.44
N LEU A 198 -11.47 -17.98 9.48
CA LEU A 198 -10.52 -17.20 8.66
C LEU A 198 -9.64 -16.25 9.51
N GLY A 199 -10.20 -15.72 10.59
CA GLY A 199 -9.51 -14.90 11.58
C GLY A 199 -8.72 -15.68 12.63
N GLU A 200 -8.67 -17.02 12.55
CA GLU A 200 -8.05 -17.89 13.55
C GLU A 200 -6.89 -18.69 12.95
N LYS A 201 -5.94 -19.08 13.79
CA LYS A 201 -4.83 -19.95 13.36
C LYS A 201 -5.26 -21.40 13.45
N SER A 202 -5.07 -22.14 12.36
CA SER A 202 -5.29 -23.58 12.30
C SER A 202 -4.25 -24.25 11.41
N ARG A 203 -4.24 -25.58 11.38
CA ARG A 203 -3.32 -26.35 10.50
C ARG A 203 -3.51 -26.02 9.01
N ILE A 204 -4.73 -25.68 8.62
CA ILE A 204 -5.09 -25.32 7.24
C ILE A 204 -5.17 -23.80 7.02
N ASN A 205 -4.88 -23.01 8.06
CA ASN A 205 -4.83 -21.54 8.04
C ASN A 205 -3.75 -21.05 9.02
N PRO A 206 -2.46 -21.16 8.67
CA PRO A 206 -1.36 -20.78 9.56
C PRO A 206 -1.31 -19.25 9.80
N PHE A 207 -1.86 -18.46 8.89
CA PHE A 207 -1.94 -17.00 8.98
C PHE A 207 -3.40 -16.55 9.08
N LYS A 208 -3.66 -15.65 10.03
CA LYS A 208 -4.99 -15.06 10.21
C LYS A 208 -5.26 -14.04 9.10
N PHE A 209 -6.49 -13.98 8.62
CA PHE A 209 -6.96 -12.93 7.73
C PHE A 209 -8.02 -12.09 8.43
N VAL A 210 -7.77 -10.79 8.56
CA VAL A 210 -8.64 -9.87 9.31
C VAL A 210 -8.90 -8.62 8.47
N GLY A 211 -10.16 -8.30 8.20
CA GLY A 211 -10.53 -7.09 7.45
C GLY A 211 -10.24 -5.81 8.25
N LEU A 212 -9.62 -4.82 7.60
CA LEU A 212 -9.42 -3.50 8.19
C LEU A 212 -10.69 -2.67 8.14
N GLN A 213 -11.10 -2.14 9.30
CA GLN A 213 -12.27 -1.28 9.40
C GLN A 213 -12.03 0.05 8.70
N ASN A 214 -13.06 0.52 8.00
CA ASN A 214 -13.10 1.86 7.43
C ASN A 214 -14.07 2.73 8.23
N PHE A 215 -13.80 4.03 8.26
CA PHE A 215 -14.57 5.01 9.02
C PHE A 215 -14.93 6.21 8.12
N PRO A 216 -16.02 6.92 8.42
CA PRO A 216 -16.31 8.21 7.78
C PRO A 216 -15.20 9.23 8.04
N CYS A 217 -15.00 10.14 7.10
CA CYS A 217 -14.00 11.21 7.21
C CYS A 217 -14.55 12.51 7.83
N SER A 218 -15.68 12.46 8.54
CA SER A 218 -16.17 13.64 9.27
C SER A 218 -15.19 14.03 10.39
N SER A 219 -15.14 15.32 10.71
CA SER A 219 -14.29 15.86 11.79
C SER A 219 -14.41 15.06 13.09
N ASP A 220 -15.64 14.76 13.54
CA ASP A 220 -15.90 13.97 14.76
C ASP A 220 -15.43 12.52 14.65
N SER A 221 -15.62 11.90 13.47
CA SER A 221 -15.21 10.52 13.22
C SER A 221 -13.69 10.40 13.25
N LEU A 222 -12.99 11.33 12.61
CA LEU A 222 -11.52 11.38 12.61
C LEU A 222 -10.95 11.58 14.02
N CYS A 223 -11.55 12.45 14.82
CA CYS A 223 -11.17 12.62 16.22
C CYS A 223 -11.36 11.32 17.04
N LYS A 224 -12.46 10.61 16.84
CA LYS A 224 -12.71 9.31 17.48
C LYS A 224 -11.69 8.28 17.03
N VAL A 225 -11.47 8.12 15.73
CA VAL A 225 -10.52 7.16 15.16
C VAL A 225 -9.10 7.39 15.69
N LEU A 226 -8.66 8.65 15.82
CA LEU A 226 -7.34 8.98 16.38
C LEU A 226 -7.21 8.75 17.90
N ALA A 227 -8.33 8.57 18.59
CA ALA A 227 -8.39 8.25 20.02
C ALA A 227 -8.71 6.78 20.30
N MET A 228 -8.99 5.98 19.27
CA MET A 228 -9.25 4.55 19.40
C MET A 228 -7.95 3.76 19.58
N ASP A 229 -8.03 2.69 20.37
CA ASP A 229 -6.99 1.69 20.46
C ASP A 229 -7.15 0.66 19.33
N PHE A 230 -6.04 0.36 18.65
CA PHE A 230 -6.00 -0.64 17.59
C PHE A 230 -5.26 -1.88 18.08
N PRO A 231 -5.66 -3.08 17.61
CA PRO A 231 -4.95 -4.31 17.93
C PRO A 231 -3.67 -4.42 17.09
N PHE A 232 -3.00 -3.34 16.76
CA PHE A 232 -1.75 -3.30 16.01
C PHE A 232 -1.13 -1.91 16.14
N GLU A 233 0.18 -1.82 15.92
CA GLU A 233 0.84 -0.54 15.78
C GLU A 233 0.37 0.13 14.49
N VAL A 234 -0.10 1.36 14.59
CA VAL A 234 -0.63 2.13 13.45
C VAL A 234 0.52 2.77 12.68
N ASP A 235 0.62 2.48 11.40
CA ASP A 235 1.60 3.12 10.50
C ASP A 235 1.06 4.45 9.94
N GLY A 236 -0.21 4.46 9.54
CA GLY A 236 -0.86 5.64 8.98
C GLY A 236 -2.29 5.40 8.54
N LEU A 237 -2.83 6.40 7.85
CA LEU A 237 -4.22 6.48 7.44
C LEU A 237 -4.29 6.57 5.92
N LEU A 238 -5.10 5.70 5.33
CA LEU A 238 -5.45 5.78 3.91
C LEU A 238 -6.85 6.37 3.75
N PHE A 239 -6.97 7.39 2.91
CA PHE A 239 -8.20 8.08 2.56
C PHE A 239 -8.60 7.63 1.17
N TYR A 240 -9.70 6.90 1.05
CA TYR A 240 -10.23 6.42 -0.21
C TYR A 240 -11.41 7.26 -0.66
N HIS A 241 -11.44 7.64 -1.93
CA HIS A 241 -12.64 8.17 -2.56
C HIS A 241 -13.66 7.04 -2.73
N LYS A 242 -14.88 7.17 -2.20
CA LYS A 242 -15.92 6.12 -2.22
C LYS A 242 -16.15 5.56 -3.62
N GLN A 243 -16.21 6.42 -4.62
CA GLN A 243 -16.49 6.03 -6.01
C GLN A 243 -15.30 5.46 -6.79
N THR A 244 -14.08 5.35 -6.24
CA THR A 244 -12.94 4.86 -7.05
C THR A 244 -13.06 3.37 -7.35
N HIS A 245 -12.84 3.00 -8.62
CA HIS A 245 -12.60 1.61 -9.02
C HIS A 245 -11.21 1.17 -8.55
N TYR A 246 -10.99 -0.13 -8.42
CA TYR A 246 -9.68 -0.65 -8.08
C TYR A 246 -8.78 -0.62 -9.33
N THR A 247 -7.80 0.26 -9.33
CA THR A 247 -6.87 0.44 -10.46
C THR A 247 -5.43 0.22 -9.99
N PRO A 248 -4.72 -0.79 -10.52
CA PRO A 248 -3.32 -0.99 -10.16
C PRO A 248 -2.43 0.21 -10.49
N GLY A 249 -1.47 0.52 -9.62
CA GLY A 249 -0.58 1.67 -9.75
C GLY A 249 -0.94 2.86 -8.86
N SER A 250 -0.19 3.96 -8.99
CA SER A 250 -0.37 5.17 -8.17
C SER A 250 -1.60 5.96 -8.59
N THR A 251 -2.42 6.37 -7.62
CA THR A 251 -3.64 7.16 -7.86
C THR A 251 -3.83 8.28 -6.83
N PRO A 252 -4.27 9.49 -7.25
CA PRO A 252 -4.65 10.55 -6.33
C PRO A 252 -6.03 10.35 -5.69
N LEU A 253 -6.78 9.31 -6.10
CA LEU A 253 -8.07 8.92 -5.50
C LEU A 253 -7.91 8.14 -4.19
N VAL A 254 -6.67 7.80 -3.83
CA VAL A 254 -6.30 7.28 -2.52
C VAL A 254 -5.19 8.16 -1.95
N GLY A 255 -5.45 8.79 -0.80
CA GLY A 255 -4.51 9.64 -0.09
C GLY A 255 -3.89 8.93 1.11
N TRP A 256 -2.62 9.16 1.38
CA TRP A 256 -1.91 8.65 2.55
C TRP A 256 -1.47 9.78 3.47
N LEU A 257 -1.68 9.61 4.78
CA LEU A 257 -1.13 10.47 5.83
C LEU A 257 -0.60 9.66 7.00
N ARG A 258 0.42 10.20 7.68
CA ARG A 258 0.79 9.73 9.01
C ARG A 258 -0.19 10.30 10.05
N PRO A 259 -0.45 9.61 11.18
CA PRO A 259 -1.49 10.07 12.11
C PRO A 259 -1.19 11.45 12.70
N TYR A 260 0.07 11.76 13.01
CA TYR A 260 0.50 13.09 13.48
C TYR A 260 0.36 14.23 12.45
N MET A 261 0.19 13.92 11.16
CA MET A 261 0.01 14.93 10.11
C MET A 261 -1.45 15.37 9.95
N VAL A 262 -2.40 14.55 10.44
CA VAL A 262 -3.84 14.77 10.27
C VAL A 262 -4.29 16.14 10.77
N PRO A 263 -4.01 16.55 12.03
CA PRO A 263 -4.44 17.86 12.51
C PRO A 263 -3.89 19.03 11.68
N GLU A 264 -2.64 18.94 11.21
CA GLU A 264 -1.99 20.02 10.46
C GLU A 264 -2.48 20.10 9.00
N ILE A 265 -2.70 18.95 8.35
CA ILE A 265 -3.08 18.91 6.93
C ILE A 265 -4.58 19.11 6.76
N LEU A 266 -5.40 18.52 7.62
CA LEU A 266 -6.86 18.66 7.55
C LEU A 266 -7.39 19.88 8.33
N GLY A 267 -6.54 20.54 9.12
CA GLY A 267 -6.94 21.70 9.93
C GLY A 267 -7.88 21.35 11.08
N LEU A 268 -7.76 20.14 11.65
CA LEU A 268 -8.64 19.63 12.71
C LEU A 268 -8.02 19.77 14.10
N ALA A 269 -8.83 20.15 15.08
CA ALA A 269 -8.46 20.10 16.48
C ALA A 269 -8.67 18.66 17.01
N VAL A 270 -7.58 17.90 17.13
CA VAL A 270 -7.63 16.51 17.59
C VAL A 270 -7.11 16.39 19.03
N PRO A 271 -7.63 15.44 19.84
CA PRO A 271 -7.12 15.20 21.18
C PRO A 271 -5.63 14.77 21.14
N PRO A 272 -4.81 15.16 22.12
CA PRO A 272 -3.42 14.71 22.22
C PRO A 272 -3.39 13.24 22.64
N THR A 273 -3.27 12.35 21.66
CA THR A 273 -3.12 10.90 21.83
C THR A 273 -1.76 10.43 21.32
N ALA A 274 -1.35 9.20 21.66
CA ALA A 274 -0.09 8.60 21.20
C ALA A 274 0.06 8.64 19.66
N LEU A 275 -1.05 8.52 18.92
CA LEU A 275 -1.06 8.61 17.46
C LEU A 275 -0.78 10.02 16.94
N THR A 276 -1.26 11.03 17.65
CA THR A 276 -1.12 12.44 17.25
C THR A 276 0.20 13.07 17.72
N ALA A 277 0.93 12.40 18.61
CA ALA A 277 2.23 12.86 19.08
C ALA A 277 3.22 12.93 17.90
N LYS A 278 3.78 14.13 17.67
CA LYS A 278 4.80 14.32 16.63
C LYS A 278 6.09 13.61 17.10
N PRO A 279 6.60 12.63 16.35
CA PRO A 279 7.83 11.96 16.73
C PRO A 279 9.04 12.89 16.56
N ASP A 280 10.07 12.72 17.39
CA ASP A 280 11.25 13.59 17.42
C ASP A 280 11.95 13.72 16.06
N TYR A 281 11.89 12.67 15.24
CA TYR A 281 12.47 12.70 13.89
C TYR A 281 11.72 13.67 12.97
N ALA A 282 10.41 13.87 13.14
CA ALA A 282 9.64 14.80 12.32
C ALA A 282 10.03 16.26 12.60
N GLY A 283 10.34 16.58 13.87
CA GLY A 283 10.91 17.86 14.26
C GLY A 283 12.30 18.09 13.67
N ARG A 284 13.19 17.08 13.76
CA ARG A 284 14.54 17.15 13.18
C ARG A 284 14.53 17.24 11.66
N GLN A 285 13.63 16.51 11.00
CA GLN A 285 13.50 16.54 9.54
C GLN A 285 13.04 17.93 9.07
N LEU A 286 12.09 18.54 9.78
CA LEU A 286 11.68 19.93 9.52
C LEU A 286 12.81 20.94 9.76
N GLN A 287 13.58 20.78 10.84
CA GLN A 287 14.77 21.60 11.12
C GLN A 287 15.84 21.47 10.04
N GLN A 288 16.17 20.25 9.60
CA GLN A 288 17.11 19.99 8.51
C GLN A 288 16.64 20.59 7.17
N ILE A 289 15.32 20.58 6.91
CA ILE A 289 14.74 21.24 5.73
C ILE A 289 14.84 22.76 5.84
N ILE A 290 14.60 23.33 7.02
CA ILE A 290 14.74 24.78 7.27
C ILE A 290 16.21 25.21 7.13
N GLU A 291 17.14 24.43 7.69
CA GLU A 291 18.59 24.69 7.61
C GLU A 291 19.10 24.57 6.18
N SER A 292 18.72 23.52 5.44
CA SER A 292 19.10 23.38 4.03
C SER A 292 18.53 24.51 3.14
N LYS A 293 17.31 24.98 3.42
CA LYS A 293 16.73 26.16 2.76
C LYS A 293 17.45 27.45 3.14
N ARG A 294 17.83 27.64 4.42
CA ARG A 294 18.62 28.80 4.88
C ARG A 294 20.01 28.83 4.24
N SER A 295 20.75 27.71 4.29
CA SER A 295 22.10 27.59 3.71
C SER A 295 22.11 27.84 2.20
N LYS A 296 21.06 27.42 1.47
CA LYS A 296 20.93 27.71 0.04
C LYS A 296 20.50 29.15 -0.27
N LYS A 297 19.66 29.77 0.57
CA LYS A 297 19.35 31.20 0.45
C LYS A 297 20.61 32.05 0.66
N LEU A 298 21.42 31.69 1.64
CA LEU A 298 22.75 32.26 1.88
C LEU A 298 23.75 32.00 0.74
N ALA A 299 23.66 30.85 0.06
CA ALA A 299 24.49 30.56 -1.12
C ALA A 299 24.03 31.31 -2.39
N ALA A 300 22.72 31.49 -2.56
CA ALA A 300 22.12 32.27 -3.64
C ALA A 300 22.39 33.78 -3.49
N GLU A 301 22.43 34.29 -2.25
CA GLU A 301 22.80 35.67 -1.93
C GLU A 301 24.31 35.95 -2.09
N LYS A 302 25.16 34.91 -2.16
CA LYS A 302 26.63 35.02 -2.29
C LYS A 302 27.18 34.82 -3.71
N GLY A 303 26.34 34.72 -4.74
CA GLY A 303 26.76 34.91 -6.13
C GLY A 303 27.83 33.96 -6.69
N HIS A 304 27.77 32.66 -6.39
CA HIS A 304 28.62 31.65 -7.05
C HIS A 304 27.81 30.68 -7.92
N PRO A 305 27.96 30.73 -9.26
CA PRO A 305 27.39 29.74 -10.16
C PRO A 305 28.39 28.62 -10.45
N SER A 306 28.38 27.54 -9.67
CA SER A 306 28.82 26.23 -10.17
C SER A 306 28.38 25.10 -9.23
N CYS A 307 27.57 24.18 -9.73
CA CYS A 307 28.03 22.81 -10.02
C CYS A 307 26.88 21.98 -10.58
N VAL A 308 27.23 21.27 -11.64
CA VAL A 308 26.43 20.43 -12.52
C VAL A 308 25.62 19.40 -11.74
N ALA A 309 24.37 19.24 -12.16
CA ALA A 309 23.44 18.23 -11.68
C ALA A 309 23.99 16.83 -11.93
N ALA A 310 24.18 16.06 -10.86
CA ALA A 310 24.17 14.61 -10.95
C ALA A 310 22.70 14.16 -10.97
N GLU A 311 22.13 14.16 -12.18
CA GLU A 311 20.90 13.44 -12.49
C GLU A 311 21.17 11.94 -12.35
N ARG A 312 20.53 11.30 -11.36
CA ARG A 312 20.22 9.86 -11.44
C ARG A 312 18.80 9.64 -10.90
N ASN A 313 17.89 9.59 -11.86
CA ASN A 313 16.66 8.79 -11.92
C ASN A 313 15.82 8.71 -10.64
N GLY A 314 14.77 9.54 -10.63
CA GLY A 314 13.70 9.55 -9.64
C GLY A 314 12.72 8.38 -9.78
N HIS A 315 13.20 7.15 -9.66
CA HIS A 315 12.38 5.96 -9.43
C HIS A 315 12.93 5.26 -8.20
N TYR A 316 12.24 5.36 -7.07
CA TYR A 316 12.57 4.54 -5.89
C TYR A 316 11.31 3.97 -5.25
N GLU A 317 11.30 2.65 -5.25
CA GLU A 317 10.30 1.73 -4.76
C GLU A 317 10.16 1.84 -3.23
N LEU A 318 8.91 1.91 -2.79
CA LEU A 318 8.53 1.96 -1.38
C LEU A 318 8.57 0.54 -0.80
N GLU A 319 9.78 0.00 -0.60
CA GLU A 319 9.99 -1.34 -0.04
C GLU A 319 9.95 -1.39 1.50
N HIS A 320 10.03 -0.26 2.20
CA HIS A 320 10.02 -0.28 3.67
C HIS A 320 9.13 0.83 4.23
N LEU A 321 7.90 0.47 4.60
CA LEU A 321 7.13 1.20 5.61
C LEU A 321 7.60 0.71 6.98
N SER A 322 8.74 1.21 7.42
CA SER A 322 9.20 1.02 8.79
C SER A 322 9.88 2.31 9.24
N THR A 323 9.39 2.87 10.34
CA THR A 323 10.10 3.89 11.11
C THR A 323 11.50 3.37 11.45
N PRO A 324 12.56 4.16 11.21
CA PRO A 324 13.86 3.88 11.82
C PRO A 324 13.67 3.88 13.33
N ARG A 325 14.03 2.78 14.01
CA ARG A 325 14.06 2.75 15.46
C ARG A 325 15.16 3.70 15.97
N PRO A 326 14.94 4.45 17.05
CA PRO A 326 16.02 5.21 17.69
C PRO A 326 17.06 4.24 18.24
N ALA A 327 18.34 4.56 18.04
CA ALA A 327 19.50 3.71 18.35
C ALA A 327 19.75 3.46 19.86
N ASN A 328 18.82 3.81 20.74
CA ASN A 328 18.99 3.70 22.20
C ASN A 328 17.79 2.99 22.83
N SER A 329 17.71 1.68 22.63
CA SER A 329 17.05 0.77 23.58
C SER A 329 18.17 0.00 24.29
N PRO A 330 18.15 -0.16 25.62
CA PRO A 330 19.20 -0.88 26.31
C PRO A 330 19.16 -2.34 25.85
N GLU A 331 20.20 -2.77 25.16
CA GLU A 331 20.46 -4.18 24.92
C GLU A 331 20.62 -4.84 26.29
N GLY A 332 19.65 -5.69 26.64
CA GLY A 332 19.81 -6.65 27.71
C GLY A 332 20.97 -7.56 27.35
N GLN A 333 22.04 -7.48 28.12
CA GLN A 333 23.07 -8.51 28.19
C GLN A 333 22.42 -9.78 28.73
N ASP A 334 21.99 -10.68 27.86
CA ASP A 334 21.81 -12.09 28.23
C ASP A 334 23.06 -12.83 27.77
N GLU A 335 23.98 -13.00 28.72
CA GLU A 335 25.09 -13.94 28.63
C GLU A 335 24.53 -15.35 28.41
N ALA A 336 25.06 -16.01 27.38
CA ALA A 336 24.84 -17.41 27.12
C ALA A 336 25.39 -18.26 28.29
N VAL A 337 24.49 -18.78 29.12
CA VAL A 337 24.80 -19.90 30.01
C VAL A 337 24.18 -21.16 29.40
N SER A 338 25.01 -21.87 28.64
CA SER A 338 24.78 -23.26 28.26
C SER A 338 24.88 -24.15 29.51
N GLN A 339 23.79 -24.77 29.92
CA GLN A 339 23.84 -25.96 30.76
C GLN A 339 23.35 -27.16 29.93
N MET A 340 24.33 -27.99 29.55
CA MET A 340 24.11 -29.40 29.27
C MET A 340 23.86 -30.10 30.61
N GLU A 341 22.79 -30.88 30.72
CA GLU A 341 22.76 -32.01 31.66
C GLU A 341 22.22 -33.26 30.97
N ASN A 342 22.84 -34.36 31.37
CA ASN A 342 22.76 -35.73 30.88
C ASN A 342 21.38 -36.38 31.06
#